data_AF-A0A7X2MUS5-F1
#
_entry.id   AF-A0A7X2MUS5-F1
#
_cell.length_a   1.000
_cell.length_b   1.000
_cell.length_c   1.000
_cell.angle_alpha   90.00
_cell.angle_beta   90.00
_cell.angle_gamma   90.00
#
_symmetry.space_group_name_H-M   'P 1'
#
loop_
_entity.id
_entity.type
_entity.pdbx_description
1 polymer ?
#
loop_
_entity_poly.entity_id
_entity_poly.type
_entity_poly.pdbx_seq_one_letter_code
_entity_poly.pdbx_strand_id
1 'polypeptide(L)'
;MNREINLPQVVTEVTAQFYRYEQALVSNDVAELDALFWHDPRTVRLGAGENLYGIDEIRAFRAARPSAGLNRTLRNTVITTFGEDYAVCS
;
A
#
# COMPACT_ATOMS: atom_id res chain seq x y z
N MET A 1 4.59 20.80 20.45
CA MET A 1 4.24 20.45 19.05
C MET A 1 5.25 19.44 18.58
N ASN A 2 4.80 18.26 18.19
CA ASN A 2 5.64 17.13 17.81
C ASN A 2 6.32 17.48 16.48
N ARG A 3 7.60 17.87 16.52
CA ARG A 3 8.31 18.48 15.37
C ARG A 3 8.53 17.51 14.20
N GLU A 4 8.21 16.24 14.37
CA GLU A 4 8.50 15.16 13.41
C GLU A 4 7.25 14.57 12.76
N ILE A 5 6.08 15.19 12.94
CA ILE A 5 4.86 14.79 12.23
C ILE A 5 4.74 15.59 10.93
N ASN A 6 4.48 14.90 9.83
CA ASN A 6 4.26 15.50 8.51
C ASN A 6 5.41 16.40 8.03
N LEU A 7 6.64 15.92 8.18
CA LEU A 7 7.80 16.54 7.52
C LEU A 7 7.52 16.62 6.01
N PRO A 8 7.56 17.82 5.38
CA PRO A 8 7.05 18.02 4.01
C PRO A 8 7.70 17.10 2.96
N GLN A 9 9.00 16.85 3.10
CA GLN A 9 9.73 15.95 2.22
C GLN A 9 9.24 14.50 2.33
N VAL A 10 9.05 14.01 3.55
CA VAL A 10 8.58 12.64 3.81
C VAL A 10 7.14 12.47 3.34
N VAL A 11 6.27 13.48 3.58
CA VAL A 11 4.90 13.48 3.06
C VAL A 11 4.89 13.41 1.54
N THR A 12 5.77 14.15 0.86
CA THR A 12 5.87 14.15 -0.60
C THR A 12 6.29 12.77 -1.13
N GLU A 13 7.31 12.16 -0.51
CA GLU A 13 7.82 10.84 -0.89
C GLU A 13 6.75 9.75 -0.69
N VAL A 14 6.13 9.68 0.49
CA VAL A 14 5.09 8.70 0.81
C VAL A 14 3.85 8.89 -0.07
N THR A 15 3.46 10.13 -0.36
CA THR A 15 2.34 10.43 -1.27
C THR A 15 2.61 9.88 -2.67
N ALA A 16 3.85 10.02 -3.18
CA ALA A 16 4.22 9.46 -4.47
C ALA A 16 4.11 7.92 -4.48
N GLN A 17 4.60 7.24 -3.44
CA GLN A 17 4.49 5.78 -3.33
C GLN A 17 3.04 5.31 -3.17
N PHE A 18 2.20 6.05 -2.43
CA PHE A 18 0.78 5.74 -2.28
C PHE A 18 0.05 5.77 -3.64
N TYR A 19 0.25 6.81 -4.45
CA TYR A 19 -0.39 6.88 -5.76
C TYR A 19 0.21 5.89 -6.78
N ARG A 20 1.49 5.55 -6.65
CA ARG A 20 2.12 4.45 -7.41
C ARG A 20 1.46 3.10 -7.08
N TYR A 21 1.24 2.83 -5.79
CA TYR A 21 0.50 1.65 -5.33
C TYR A 21 -0.95 1.65 -5.84
N GLU A 22 -1.64 2.79 -5.77
CA GLU A 22 -3.03 2.89 -6.27
C GLU A 22 -3.11 2.57 -7.76
N GLN A 23 -2.19 3.11 -8.56
CA GLN A 23 -2.14 2.81 -9.98
C GLN A 23 -1.90 1.32 -10.22
N ALA A 24 -0.91 0.72 -9.56
CA ALA A 24 -0.64 -0.71 -9.67
C ALA A 24 -1.87 -1.57 -9.28
N LEU A 25 -2.65 -1.10 -8.31
CA LEU A 25 -3.85 -1.80 -7.87
C LEU A 25 -4.98 -1.77 -8.90
N VAL A 26 -5.24 -0.63 -9.54
CA VAL A 26 -6.33 -0.51 -10.53
C VAL A 26 -5.97 -1.07 -11.90
N SER A 27 -4.67 -1.07 -12.25
CA SER A 27 -4.17 -1.71 -13.49
C SER A 27 -3.87 -3.20 -13.34
N ASN A 28 -3.97 -3.74 -12.12
CA ASN A 28 -3.55 -5.11 -11.77
C ASN A 28 -2.07 -5.39 -12.09
N ASP A 29 -1.19 -4.41 -11.87
CA ASP A 29 0.27 -4.59 -11.98
C ASP A 29 0.80 -5.37 -10.77
N VAL A 30 0.82 -6.69 -10.89
CA VAL A 30 1.22 -7.60 -9.80
C VAL A 30 2.70 -7.42 -9.42
N ALA A 31 3.58 -7.14 -10.38
CA ALA A 31 5.00 -6.97 -10.12
C ALA A 31 5.27 -5.71 -9.29
N GLU A 32 4.60 -4.61 -9.64
CA GLU A 32 4.69 -3.36 -8.90
C GLU A 32 4.04 -3.46 -7.51
N LEU A 33 2.88 -4.13 -7.41
CA LEU A 33 2.28 -4.42 -6.11
C LEU A 33 3.22 -5.24 -5.21
N ASP A 34 3.88 -6.26 -5.76
CA ASP A 34 4.83 -7.07 -5.00
C ASP A 34 6.03 -6.24 -4.51
N ALA A 35 6.60 -5.39 -5.36
CA ALA A 35 7.74 -4.55 -5.03
C ALA A 35 7.44 -3.55 -3.90
N LEU A 36 6.18 -3.13 -3.75
CA LEU A 36 5.75 -2.16 -2.74
C LEU A 36 5.34 -2.78 -1.40
N PHE A 37 5.13 -4.11 -1.35
CA PHE A 37 4.93 -4.81 -0.08
C PHE A 37 6.27 -5.13 0.59
N TRP A 38 6.27 -5.17 1.92
CA TRP A 38 7.43 -5.65 2.67
C TRP A 38 7.59 -7.17 2.52
N HIS A 39 8.76 -7.64 2.08
CA HIS A 39 9.05 -9.05 1.81
C HIS A 39 9.48 -9.79 3.07
N ASP A 40 8.55 -9.97 4.01
CA ASP A 40 8.80 -10.60 5.30
C ASP A 40 7.59 -11.45 5.74
N PRO A 41 7.80 -12.57 6.47
CA PRO A 41 6.71 -13.37 7.04
C PRO A 41 5.80 -12.58 8.00
N ARG A 42 6.24 -11.44 8.53
CA ARG A 42 5.45 -10.58 9.43
C ARG A 42 4.48 -9.65 8.69
N THR A 43 4.55 -9.57 7.37
CA THR A 43 3.64 -8.72 6.57
C THR A 43 2.21 -9.23 6.65
N VAL A 44 1.25 -8.37 6.96
CA VAL A 44 -0.17 -8.74 7.06
C VAL A 44 -0.99 -7.95 6.04
N ARG A 45 -1.88 -8.63 5.32
CA ARG A 45 -2.87 -8.00 4.46
C ARG A 45 -4.26 -8.52 4.80
N LEU A 46 -5.11 -7.63 5.33
CA LEU A 46 -6.52 -7.88 5.56
C LEU A 46 -7.30 -7.34 4.36
N GLY A 47 -7.80 -8.25 3.53
CA GLY A 47 -8.57 -7.95 2.35
C GLY A 47 -10.07 -7.86 2.63
N ALA A 48 -10.86 -7.86 1.56
CA ALA A 48 -12.32 -7.75 1.67
C ALA A 48 -12.98 -9.07 2.10
N GLY A 49 -12.39 -10.22 1.75
CA GLY A 49 -12.89 -11.55 2.11
C GLY A 49 -11.80 -12.52 2.57
N GLU A 50 -10.57 -12.02 2.76
CA GLU A 50 -9.39 -12.83 3.02
C GLU A 50 -8.46 -12.17 4.04
N ASN A 51 -7.83 -12.97 4.91
CA ASN A 51 -6.76 -12.54 5.82
C ASN A 51 -5.49 -13.29 5.42
N LEU A 52 -4.42 -12.57 5.09
CA LEU A 52 -3.17 -13.13 4.58
C LEU A 52 -2.01 -12.77 5.50
N TYR A 53 -1.19 -13.75 5.84
CA TYR A 53 -0.07 -13.64 6.76
C TYR A 53 1.23 -14.08 6.08
N GLY A 54 2.14 -13.12 5.88
CA GLY A 54 3.39 -13.28 5.17
C GLY A 54 3.29 -12.93 3.68
N ILE A 55 4.42 -12.49 3.11
CA ILE A 55 4.49 -12.08 1.69
C ILE A 55 4.09 -13.20 0.72
N ASP A 56 4.38 -14.47 1.05
CA ASP A 56 4.09 -15.59 0.16
C ASP A 56 2.59 -15.84 -0.01
N GLU A 57 1.78 -15.70 1.05
CA GLU A 57 0.32 -15.78 0.95
C GLU A 57 -0.25 -14.62 0.12
N ILE A 58 0.31 -13.43 0.27
CA ILE A 58 -0.08 -12.23 -0.51
C ILE A 58 0.23 -12.45 -2.00
N ARG A 59 1.41 -12.97 -2.34
CA ARG A 59 1.80 -13.32 -3.71
C ARG A 59 0.87 -14.35 -4.33
N ALA A 60 0.59 -15.43 -3.61
CA ALA A 60 -0.33 -16.48 -4.06
C ALA A 60 -1.73 -15.90 -4.36
N PHE A 61 -2.23 -15.04 -3.48
CA PHE A 61 -3.50 -14.35 -3.70
C PHE A 61 -3.48 -13.45 -4.94
N ARG A 62 -2.44 -12.63 -5.12
CA ARG A 62 -2.35 -11.70 -6.27
C ARG A 62 -2.26 -12.46 -7.60
N ALA A 63 -1.57 -13.60 -7.64
CA ALA A 63 -1.49 -14.45 -8.81
C ALA A 63 -2.85 -15.08 -9.20
N ALA A 64 -3.73 -15.33 -8.22
CA ALA A 64 -5.04 -15.94 -8.43
C ALA A 64 -6.18 -14.92 -8.66
N ARG A 65 -5.95 -13.64 -8.39
CA ARG A 65 -7.01 -12.61 -8.36
C ARG A 65 -7.50 -12.27 -9.78
N PRO A 66 -8.83 -12.29 -10.03
CA PRO A 66 -9.41 -11.78 -11.27
C PRO A 66 -9.12 -10.28 -11.45
N SER A 67 -8.75 -9.87 -12.67
CA SER A 67 -8.41 -8.48 -13.01
C SER A 67 -9.62 -7.59 -13.34
N ALA A 68 -10.84 -8.15 -13.33
CA ALA A 68 -12.04 -7.41 -13.67
C ALA A 68 -12.54 -6.53 -12.51
N GLY A 69 -13.03 -5.33 -12.82
CA GLY A 69 -13.76 -4.48 -11.86
C GLY A 69 -12.89 -3.80 -10.79
N LEU A 70 -11.61 -3.55 -11.09
CA LEU A 70 -10.66 -2.98 -10.12
C LEU A 70 -10.70 -1.45 -10.00
N ASN A 71 -11.26 -0.77 -11.00
CA ASN A 71 -11.36 0.69 -11.02
C ASN A 71 -12.17 1.19 -9.82
N ARG A 72 -11.63 2.20 -9.15
CA ARG A 72 -12.25 2.87 -8.01
C ARG A 72 -11.91 4.35 -7.99
N THR A 73 -12.65 5.11 -7.20
CA THR A 73 -12.35 6.50 -6.89
C THR A 73 -12.06 6.63 -5.41
N LEU A 74 -10.86 7.08 -5.07
CA LEU A 74 -10.49 7.37 -3.69
C LEU A 74 -11.31 8.55 -3.14
N ARG A 75 -11.61 8.49 -1.84
CA ARG A 75 -12.29 9.55 -1.10
C ARG A 75 -11.68 9.64 0.29
N ASN A 76 -11.60 10.87 0.82
CA ASN A 76 -11.09 11.15 2.17
C ASN A 76 -9.68 10.61 2.44
N THR A 77 -8.80 10.64 1.43
CA THR A 77 -7.40 10.21 1.57
C THR A 77 -6.67 11.03 2.63
N VAL A 78 -6.11 10.35 3.63
CA VAL A 78 -5.26 10.95 4.67
C VAL A 78 -3.92 10.22 4.69
N ILE A 79 -2.84 10.97 4.54
CA ILE A 79 -1.47 10.48 4.66
C ILE A 79 -0.81 11.23 5.81
N THR A 80 -0.31 10.48 6.81
CA THR A 80 0.37 11.05 7.97
C THR A 80 1.73 10.37 8.15
N THR A 81 2.79 11.16 8.28
CA THR A 81 4.16 10.66 8.46
C THR A 81 4.66 10.92 9.88
N PHE A 82 5.57 10.05 10.35
CA PHE A 82 6.15 10.05 11.69
C PHE A 82 7.67 9.87 11.59
N GLY A 83 8.42 10.95 11.84
CA GLY A 83 9.85 10.98 11.54
C GLY A 83 10.12 10.84 10.05
N GLU A 84 11.21 10.16 9.71
CA GLU A 84 11.64 9.97 8.32
C GLU A 84 11.27 8.61 7.74
N ASP A 85 10.96 7.62 8.59
CA ASP A 85 10.89 6.21 8.19
C ASP A 85 9.48 5.57 8.26
N TYR A 86 8.49 6.25 8.83
CA TYR A 86 7.16 5.68 9.08
C TYR A 86 6.02 6.57 8.60
N ALA A 87 4.97 5.95 8.09
CA ALA A 87 3.74 6.62 7.69
C ALA A 87 2.52 5.70 7.77
N VAL A 88 1.34 6.32 7.83
CA VAL A 88 0.04 5.67 7.67
C VAL A 88 -0.72 6.36 6.54
N CYS A 89 -1.30 5.57 5.64
CA CYS A 89 -2.15 6.02 4.54
C CYS A 89 -3.53 5.35 4.68
N SER A 90 -4.61 6.15 4.74
CA SER A 90 -5.99 5.69 4.93
C SER A 90 -6.97 6.36 3.98
#